data_AF-A0A2T2X4V3-F1
#
_entry.id   AF-A0A2T2X4V3-F1
#
_cell.length_a   1.000
_cell.length_b   1.000
_cell.length_c   1.000
_cell.angle_alpha   90.00
_cell.angle_beta   90.00
_cell.angle_gamma   90.00
#
_symmetry.space_group_name_H-M   'P 1'
#
loop_
_entity.id
_entity.type
_entity.pdbx_description
1 polymer ?
#
loop_
_entity_poly.entity_id
_entity_poly.type
_entity_poly.pdbx_seq_one_letter_code
_entity_poly.pdbx_strand_id
1 'polypeptide(L)'
;MFVLAHAAWQQNQPQRATWIGRAIVKRALKEEWLDLEIDTVAMLGKQYLKLNRPARAVSALEVVIGLPRHTSRAWAAAAYNLGVALWRDDTTKRK
;
A
#
# COMPACT_ATOMS: atom_id res chain seq x y z
N MET A 1 5.94 6.51 -13.13
CA MET A 1 5.58 6.91 -11.74
C MET A 1 6.04 5.89 -10.70
N PHE A 2 5.82 4.58 -10.86
CA PHE A 2 6.32 3.53 -9.95
C PHE A 2 7.83 3.60 -9.66
N VAL A 3 8.66 3.71 -10.71
CA VAL A 3 10.12 3.82 -10.58
C VAL A 3 10.50 5.01 -9.68
N LEU A 4 9.73 6.09 -9.72
CA LEU A 4 9.95 7.27 -8.88
C LEU A 4 9.53 7.03 -7.43
N ALA A 5 8.43 6.31 -7.19
CA ALA A 5 8.01 5.94 -5.82
C ALA A 5 9.03 5.00 -5.16
N HIS A 6 9.50 4.00 -5.91
CA HIS A 6 10.51 3.06 -5.46
C HIS A 6 11.88 3.72 -5.29
N ALA A 7 12.32 4.56 -6.23
CA ALA A 7 13.58 5.30 -6.13
C ALA A 7 13.57 6.30 -4.95
N ALA A 8 12.47 7.04 -4.76
CA ALA A 8 12.32 7.92 -3.60
C ALA A 8 12.43 7.13 -2.28
N TRP A 9 11.91 5.91 -2.24
CA TRP A 9 12.04 5.04 -1.09
C TRP A 9 13.48 4.55 -0.86
N GLN A 10 14.17 4.07 -1.91
CA GLN A 10 15.58 3.66 -1.85
C GLN A 10 16.49 4.81 -1.39
N GLN A 11 16.10 6.04 -1.69
CA GLN A 11 16.78 7.26 -1.25
C GLN A 11 16.34 7.77 0.13
N ASN A 12 15.64 6.94 0.93
CA ASN A 12 15.14 7.28 2.26
C ASN A 12 14.26 8.56 2.29
N GLN A 13 13.47 8.78 1.23
CA GLN A 13 12.47 9.86 1.13
C GLN A 13 11.04 9.28 1.25
N PRO A 14 10.63 8.79 2.44
CA PRO A 14 9.35 8.11 2.64
C PRO A 14 8.14 9.00 2.36
N GLN A 15 8.27 10.31 2.54
CA GLN A 15 7.24 11.31 2.26
C GLN A 15 6.98 11.42 0.75
N ARG A 16 8.06 11.44 -0.04
CA ARG A 16 7.99 11.50 -1.50
C ARG A 16 7.47 10.19 -2.09
N ALA A 17 7.92 9.05 -1.59
CA ALA A 17 7.37 7.74 -1.96
C ALA A 17 5.86 7.65 -1.66
N THR A 18 5.43 8.15 -0.51
CA THR A 18 4.01 8.24 -0.12
C THR A 18 3.21 9.14 -1.08
N TRP A 19 3.74 10.32 -1.42
CA TRP A 19 3.05 11.25 -2.31
C TRP A 19 2.86 10.67 -3.71
N ILE A 20 3.91 10.08 -4.29
CA ILE A 20 3.84 9.42 -5.60
C ILE A 20 2.86 8.25 -5.56
N GLY A 21 2.88 7.47 -4.47
CA GLY A 21 1.92 6.41 -4.19
C GLY A 21 0.47 6.85 -4.25
N ARG A 22 0.13 7.94 -3.55
CA ARG A 22 -1.22 8.52 -3.55
C ARG A 22 -1.63 9.05 -4.92
N ALA A 23 -0.70 9.64 -5.68
CA ALA A 23 -0.97 10.11 -7.04
C ALA A 23 -1.32 8.94 -7.97
N ILE A 24 -0.63 7.80 -7.83
CA ILE A 24 -0.90 6.57 -8.58
C ILE A 24 -2.29 6.03 -8.24
N VAL A 25 -2.63 5.90 -6.95
CA VAL A 25 -3.98 5.47 -6.52
C VAL A 25 -5.06 6.36 -7.11
N LYS A 26 -4.87 7.69 -7.06
CA LYS A 26 -5.86 8.64 -7.57
C LYS A 26 -6.06 8.56 -9.08
N ARG A 27 -5.01 8.20 -9.83
CA ARG A 27 -5.09 7.93 -11.28
C ARG A 27 -5.82 6.60 -11.53
N ALA A 28 -5.42 5.56 -10.82
CA ALA A 28 -5.99 4.22 -10.96
C ALA A 28 -7.46 4.14 -10.49
N LEU A 29 -7.94 5.04 -9.63
CA LEU A 29 -9.37 5.15 -9.33
C LEU A 29 -10.19 5.80 -10.47
N LYS A 30 -9.53 6.44 -11.44
CA LYS A 30 -10.17 7.07 -12.61
C LYS A 30 -10.01 6.27 -13.90
N GLU A 31 -9.00 5.41 -13.98
CA GLU A 31 -8.68 4.55 -15.11
C GLU A 31 -8.74 3.07 -14.65
N GLU A 32 -8.64 2.09 -15.54
CA GLU A 32 -8.45 0.71 -15.09
C GLU A 32 -7.09 0.56 -14.39
N TRP A 33 -7.04 -0.19 -13.28
CA TRP A 33 -5.81 -0.38 -12.51
C TRP A 33 -4.81 -1.22 -13.30
N LEU A 34 -3.60 -0.69 -13.49
CA LEU A 34 -2.50 -1.50 -14.00
C LEU A 34 -1.91 -2.35 -12.87
N ASP A 35 -1.45 -3.56 -13.17
CA ASP A 35 -0.80 -4.45 -12.19
C ASP A 35 0.34 -3.75 -11.42
N LEU A 36 1.11 -2.90 -12.11
CA LEU A 36 2.18 -2.12 -11.51
C LEU A 36 1.69 -1.14 -10.43
N GLU A 37 0.50 -0.58 -10.60
CA GLU A 37 -0.11 0.34 -9.65
C GLU A 37 -0.59 -0.41 -8.41
N ILE A 38 -1.16 -1.60 -8.61
CA ILE A 38 -1.54 -2.53 -7.51
C ILE A 38 -0.30 -2.91 -6.70
N ASP A 39 0.78 -3.31 -7.36
CA ASP A 39 2.07 -3.63 -6.73
C ASP A 39 2.60 -2.46 -5.91
N THR A 40 2.49 -1.24 -6.45
CA THR A 40 2.95 -0.03 -5.77
C THR A 40 2.22 0.17 -4.44
N VAL A 41 0.90 0.05 -4.47
CA VAL A 41 0.06 0.29 -3.29
C VAL A 41 0.24 -0.81 -2.25
N ALA A 42 0.32 -2.06 -2.69
CA ALA A 42 0.66 -3.19 -1.83
C ALA A 42 2.02 -2.98 -1.13
N MET A 43 3.02 -2.51 -1.88
CA MET A 43 4.34 -2.20 -1.33
C MET A 43 4.30 -1.07 -0.32
N LEU A 44 3.56 0.02 -0.58
CA LEU A 44 3.39 1.12 0.38
C LEU A 44 2.75 0.66 1.68
N GLY A 45 1.70 -0.17 1.60
CA GLY A 45 1.08 -0.77 2.77
C GLY A 45 2.07 -1.55 3.63
N LYS A 46 2.89 -2.40 2.98
CA LYS A 46 3.99 -3.12 3.66
C LYS A 46 5.01 -2.16 4.30
N GLN A 47 5.35 -1.05 3.64
CA GLN A 47 6.28 -0.07 4.22
C GLN A 47 5.69 0.64 5.44
N TYR A 48 4.39 0.96 5.44
CA TYR A 48 3.75 1.53 6.62
C TYR A 48 3.82 0.58 7.83
N LEU A 49 3.74 -0.73 7.61
CA LEU A 49 3.95 -1.71 8.69
C LEU A 49 5.38 -1.70 9.23
N LYS A 50 6.39 -1.54 8.37
CA LYS A 50 7.79 -1.42 8.80
C LYS A 50 8.04 -0.15 9.61
N LEU A 51 7.35 0.94 9.27
CA LEU A 51 7.40 2.21 10.00
C LEU A 51 6.52 2.23 11.26
N ASN A 52 5.96 1.09 11.67
CA ASN A 52 5.01 0.95 12.79
C ASN A 52 3.80 1.91 12.69
N ARG A 53 3.25 2.08 11.48
CA ARG A 53 2.07 2.89 11.20
C ARG A 53 0.91 2.00 10.71
N PRO A 54 0.36 1.12 11.57
CA PRO A 54 -0.59 0.10 11.15
C PRO A 54 -1.88 0.67 10.56
N ALA A 55 -2.47 1.73 11.15
CA ALA A 55 -3.65 2.40 10.58
C ALA A 55 -3.46 2.88 9.13
N ARG A 56 -2.28 3.43 8.81
CA ARG A 56 -1.98 3.87 7.42
C ARG A 56 -1.74 2.70 6.48
N ALA A 57 -1.20 1.59 7.01
CA ALA A 57 -1.08 0.36 6.25
C ALA A 57 -2.45 -0.21 5.88
N VAL A 58 -3.39 -0.25 6.83
CA VAL A 58 -4.79 -0.67 6.60
C VAL A 58 -5.39 0.11 5.44
N SER A 59 -5.42 1.45 5.51
CA SER A 59 -6.04 2.27 4.48
C SER A 59 -5.40 2.11 3.09
N ALA A 60 -4.10 1.82 3.01
CA ALA A 60 -3.44 1.57 1.73
C ALA A 60 -3.78 0.18 1.17
N LEU A 61 -3.80 -0.84 2.02
CA LEU A 61 -3.99 -2.23 1.60
C LEU A 61 -5.45 -2.54 1.28
N GLU A 62 -6.41 -1.93 1.97
CA GLU A 62 -7.85 -2.06 1.65
C GLU A 62 -8.18 -1.64 0.22
N VAL A 63 -7.48 -0.63 -0.32
CA VAL A 63 -7.64 -0.19 -1.71
C VAL A 63 -7.32 -1.32 -2.69
N VAL A 64 -6.26 -2.10 -2.44
CA VAL A 64 -5.88 -3.24 -3.28
C VAL A 64 -6.90 -4.38 -3.16
N ILE A 65 -7.38 -4.64 -1.94
CA ILE A 65 -8.34 -5.71 -1.68
C ILE A 65 -9.72 -5.43 -2.26
N GLY A 66 -10.13 -4.16 -2.29
CA GLY A 66 -11.40 -3.73 -2.87
C GLY A 66 -11.47 -3.76 -4.39
N LEU A 67 -10.37 -4.07 -5.10
CA LEU A 67 -10.38 -4.10 -6.55
C LEU A 67 -11.12 -5.33 -7.10
N PRO A 68 -12.11 -5.15 -7.98
CA PRO A 68 -12.81 -6.28 -8.59
C PRO A 68 -11.88 -7.05 -9.52
N ARG A 69 -11.84 -8.38 -9.38
CA ARG A 69 -11.12 -9.33 -10.27
C ARG A 69 -9.59 -9.26 -10.28
N HIS A 70 -8.93 -8.83 -9.20
CA HIS A 70 -7.47 -8.98 -9.10
C HIS A 70 -7.08 -10.09 -8.13
N THR A 71 -6.64 -11.21 -8.68
CA THR A 71 -5.96 -12.31 -7.95
C THR A 71 -4.52 -12.44 -8.44
N SER A 72 -3.77 -11.33 -8.39
CA SER A 72 -2.34 -11.34 -8.67
C SER A 72 -1.55 -11.70 -7.41
N ARG A 73 -0.26 -12.02 -7.56
CA ARG A 73 0.65 -12.27 -6.44
C ARG A 73 0.72 -11.08 -5.47
N ALA A 74 0.61 -9.85 -5.98
CA ALA A 74 0.62 -8.65 -5.15
C ALA A 74 -0.68 -8.45 -4.38
N TRP A 75 -1.82 -8.85 -4.95
CA TRP A 75 -3.08 -8.89 -4.20
C TRP A 75 -2.97 -9.84 -3.00
N ALA A 76 -2.45 -11.06 -3.20
CA ALA A 76 -2.27 -12.02 -2.11
C ALA A 76 -1.32 -11.47 -1.02
N ALA A 77 -0.23 -10.82 -1.43
CA ALA A 77 0.68 -10.16 -0.51
C ALA A 77 0.01 -8.99 0.24
N ALA A 78 -0.85 -8.23 -0.44
CA ALA A 78 -1.60 -7.14 0.18
C ALA A 78 -2.60 -7.68 1.23
N ALA A 79 -3.29 -8.78 0.93
CA ALA A 79 -4.27 -9.41 1.83
C ALA A 79 -3.59 -9.90 3.11
N TYR A 80 -2.45 -10.59 2.97
CA TYR A 80 -1.64 -11.01 4.11
C TYR A 80 -1.20 -9.80 4.97
N ASN A 81 -0.63 -8.77 4.34
CA ASN A 81 -0.18 -7.58 5.06
C ASN A 81 -1.35 -6.82 5.70
N LEU A 82 -2.55 -6.86 5.13
CA LEU A 82 -3.74 -6.22 5.71
C LEU A 82 -4.13 -6.92 7.01
N GLY A 83 -4.11 -8.26 7.04
CA GLY A 83 -4.32 -9.02 8.28
C GLY A 83 -3.32 -8.65 9.37
N VAL A 84 -2.02 -8.55 9.01
CA VAL A 84 -0.98 -8.08 9.95
C VAL A 84 -1.23 -6.65 10.42
N ALA A 85 -1.68 -5.77 9.52
CA ALA A 85 -1.98 -4.37 9.83
C ALA A 85 -3.14 -4.24 10.83
N LEU A 86 -4.24 -4.95 10.59
CA LEU A 86 -5.42 -4.95 11.45
C LEU A 86 -5.09 -5.49 12.84
N TRP A 87 -4.33 -6.57 12.93
CA TRP A 87 -3.88 -7.12 14.21
C TRP A 87 -3.00 -6.15 15.00
N ARG A 88 -2.06 -5.47 14.33
CA ARG A 88 -1.21 -4.45 14.95
C ARG A 88 -1.98 -3.19 15.36
N ASP A 89 -2.97 -2.78 14.57
CA ASP A 89 -3.80 -1.61 14.88
C ASP A 89 -4.66 -1.87 16.12
N ASP A 90 -5.33 -3.02 16.19
CA ASP A 90 -6.13 -3.43 17.35
C ASP A 90 -5.29 -3.54 18.63
N THR A 91 -4.12 -4.18 18.56
CA THR A 91 -3.20 -4.25 19.71
C THR A 91 -2.65 -2.89 20.14
N THR A 92 -2.51 -1.93 19.22
CA THR A 92 -2.07 -0.57 19.56
C THR A 92 -3.20 0.23 20.24
N LYS A 93 -4.46 0.01 19.85
CA LYS A 93 -5.63 0.68 20.46
C LYS A 93 -5.99 0.17 21.85
N ARG A 94 -5.58 -1.06 22.19
CA ARG A 94 -5.84 -1.69 23.50
C ARG A 94 -4.78 -1.37 24.58
N LYS A 95 -3.71 -0.64 24.23
CA LYS A 95 -2.68 -0.17 25.17
C LYS A 95 -2.90 1.28 25.52
#